data_AF-A0A8A4TFF3-F1
#
_entry.id   AF-A0A8A4TFF3-F1
#
_cell.length_a   1.000
_cell.length_b   1.000
_cell.length_c   1.000
_cell.angle_alpha   90.00
_cell.angle_beta   90.00
_cell.angle_gamma   90.00
#
_symmetry.space_group_name_H-M   'P 1'
#
loop_
_entity.id
_entity.type
_entity.pdbx_description
1 polymer ?
#
loop_
_entity_poly.entity_id
_entity_poly.type
_entity_poly.pdbx_seq_one_letter_code
_entity_poly.pdbx_strand_id
1 'polypeptide(L)'
;MNLCSTCVENTKYVQRLERYGKRGRCAFNPNHTGAVQSVYWFTQFLDRDFRAAYEHGEEYPIMPFDGDRPDFDHYGETLFAAVMNFLVCNQDLAKTIAAELIDQEPSHSKSGSCFYADDVMYELKRDADARRAEESRDYHESYGSGT
;
A
#
# COMPACT_ATOMS: atom_id res chain seq x y z
N MET A 1 1.75 -7.47 -18.89
CA MET A 1 0.95 -8.54 -18.24
C MET A 1 -0.50 -8.07 -18.13
N ASN A 2 -1.51 -8.92 -18.39
CA ASN A 2 -2.92 -8.49 -18.39
C ASN A 2 -3.68 -9.07 -17.19
N LEU A 3 -4.40 -8.23 -16.44
CA LEU A 3 -5.30 -8.66 -15.35
C LEU A 3 -6.76 -8.59 -15.77
N CYS A 4 -7.61 -9.40 -15.15
CA CYS A 4 -9.07 -9.39 -15.29
C CYS A 4 -9.76 -8.90 -14.01
N SER A 5 -11.05 -8.56 -14.11
CA SER A 5 -11.86 -8.17 -12.95
C SER A 5 -11.97 -9.25 -11.87
N THR A 6 -11.95 -10.53 -12.22
CA THR A 6 -12.04 -11.65 -11.26
C THR A 6 -10.80 -11.82 -10.37
N CYS A 7 -9.68 -11.16 -10.67
CA CYS A 7 -8.46 -11.28 -9.87
C CYS A 7 -8.35 -10.24 -8.74
N VAL A 8 -9.33 -9.35 -8.62
CA VAL A 8 -9.42 -8.31 -7.59
C VAL A 8 -10.82 -8.35 -7.00
N GLU A 9 -10.98 -8.24 -5.68
CA GLU A 9 -12.32 -8.24 -5.07
C GLU A 9 -12.87 -6.83 -4.85
N ASN A 10 -12.00 -5.82 -4.88
CA ASN A 10 -12.42 -4.44 -4.69
C ASN A 10 -13.34 -3.96 -5.84
N THR A 11 -14.62 -3.76 -5.51
CA THR A 11 -15.72 -3.47 -6.44
C THR A 11 -15.44 -2.29 -7.37
N LYS A 12 -14.77 -1.25 -6.89
CA LYS A 12 -14.42 -0.07 -7.70
C LYS A 12 -13.48 -0.43 -8.84
N TYR A 13 -12.54 -1.33 -8.59
CA TYR A 13 -11.58 -1.80 -9.59
C TYR A 13 -12.18 -2.85 -10.51
N VAL A 14 -13.01 -3.75 -9.98
CA VAL A 14 -13.84 -4.69 -10.77
C VAL A 14 -14.62 -3.93 -11.84
N GLN A 15 -15.42 -2.93 -11.44
CA GLN A 15 -16.25 -2.14 -12.36
C GLN A 15 -15.42 -1.39 -13.41
N ARG A 16 -14.24 -0.89 -13.03
CA ARG A 16 -13.34 -0.22 -13.98
C ARG A 16 -12.77 -1.19 -15.01
N LEU A 17 -12.33 -2.36 -14.58
CA LEU A 17 -11.81 -3.40 -15.47
C LEU A 17 -12.89 -3.88 -16.44
N GLU A 18 -14.13 -4.02 -15.98
CA GLU A 18 -15.26 -4.38 -16.84
C GLU A 18 -15.60 -3.28 -17.84
N ARG A 19 -15.57 -2.01 -17.42
CA ARG A 19 -15.92 -0.87 -18.28
C ARG A 19 -14.88 -0.58 -19.36
N TYR A 20 -13.60 -0.64 -19.02
CA TYR A 20 -12.51 -0.22 -19.90
C TYR A 20 -11.70 -1.40 -20.45
N GLY A 21 -11.91 -2.61 -19.95
CA GLY A 21 -11.19 -3.80 -20.40
C GLY A 21 -11.56 -4.23 -21.80
N LYS A 22 -10.59 -4.86 -22.46
CA LYS A 22 -10.77 -5.48 -23.77
C LYS A 22 -10.95 -6.98 -23.58
N ARG A 23 -11.68 -7.64 -24.48
CA ARG A 23 -11.85 -9.09 -24.42
C ARG A 23 -10.48 -9.78 -24.57
N GLY A 24 -10.12 -10.64 -23.62
CA GLY A 24 -8.86 -11.37 -23.61
C GLY A 24 -8.77 -12.43 -22.52
N ARG A 25 -7.55 -12.94 -22.31
CA ARG A 25 -7.23 -13.91 -21.25
C ARG A 25 -6.41 -13.24 -20.15
N CYS A 26 -6.69 -13.61 -18.90
CA CYS A 26 -5.93 -13.15 -17.75
C CYS A 26 -4.56 -13.83 -17.71
N ALA A 27 -3.52 -13.07 -17.38
CA ALA A 27 -2.17 -13.60 -17.18
C ALA A 27 -1.98 -14.25 -15.79
N PHE A 28 -2.84 -13.91 -14.82
CA PHE A 28 -2.74 -14.37 -13.43
C PHE A 28 -3.63 -15.56 -13.10
N ASN A 29 -4.55 -15.90 -14.01
CA ASN A 29 -5.32 -17.14 -13.95
C ASN A 29 -5.77 -17.54 -15.37
N PRO A 30 -5.21 -18.62 -15.95
CA PRO A 30 -5.56 -19.05 -17.30
C PRO A 30 -7.04 -19.39 -17.52
N ASN A 31 -7.76 -19.73 -16.44
CA ASN A 31 -9.19 -20.03 -16.49
C ASN A 31 -10.05 -18.76 -16.58
N HIS A 32 -9.48 -17.58 -16.28
CA HIS A 32 -10.21 -16.32 -16.37
C HIS A 32 -10.12 -15.75 -17.78
N THR A 33 -11.29 -15.56 -18.39
CA THR A 33 -11.43 -14.88 -19.69
C THR A 33 -12.50 -13.80 -19.56
N GLY A 34 -12.39 -12.73 -20.34
CA GLY A 34 -13.33 -11.62 -20.27
C GLY A 34 -12.65 -10.28 -20.50
N ALA A 35 -13.12 -9.25 -19.83
CA ALA A 35 -12.53 -7.93 -19.87
C ALA A 35 -11.18 -7.95 -19.12
N VAL A 36 -10.11 -7.64 -19.85
CA VAL A 36 -8.75 -7.56 -19.33
C VAL A 36 -8.10 -6.22 -19.65
N GLN A 37 -7.18 -5.80 -18.78
CA GLN A 37 -6.33 -4.64 -18.98
C GLN A 37 -4.89 -4.93 -18.61
N SER A 38 -3.95 -4.17 -19.17
CA SER A 38 -2.56 -4.25 -18.75
C SER A 38 -2.39 -3.80 -17.29
N VAL A 39 -1.50 -4.43 -16.55
CA VAL A 39 -1.14 -4.02 -15.17
C VAL A 39 -0.66 -2.57 -15.15
N TYR A 40 0.20 -2.17 -16.11
CA TYR A 40 0.64 -0.78 -16.30
C TYR A 40 -0.52 0.23 -16.30
N TRP A 41 -1.57 -0.05 -17.07
CA TRP A 41 -2.74 0.84 -17.13
C TRP A 41 -3.50 0.87 -15.80
N PHE A 42 -3.58 -0.28 -15.13
CA PHE A 42 -4.30 -0.42 -13.87
C PHE A 42 -3.61 0.34 -12.73
N THR A 43 -2.28 0.28 -12.66
CA THR A 43 -1.48 0.94 -11.62
C THR A 43 -1.62 2.46 -11.67
N GLN A 44 -1.83 3.08 -12.84
CA GLN A 44 -2.09 4.52 -12.95
C GLN A 44 -3.32 5.00 -12.15
N PHE A 45 -4.30 4.14 -11.93
CA PHE A 45 -5.48 4.47 -11.11
C PHE A 45 -5.31 4.05 -9.66
N LEU A 46 -4.66 2.90 -9.47
CA LEU A 46 -4.32 2.40 -8.16
C LEU A 46 -3.45 3.41 -7.40
N ASP A 47 -2.42 3.96 -8.05
CA ASP A 47 -1.46 4.91 -7.48
C ASP A 47 -2.16 6.03 -6.70
N ARG A 48 -3.05 6.76 -7.37
CA ARG A 48 -3.79 7.88 -6.77
C ARG A 48 -4.60 7.44 -5.55
N ASP A 49 -5.32 6.35 -5.68
CA ASP A 49 -6.23 5.88 -4.63
C ASP A 49 -5.43 5.25 -3.45
N PHE A 50 -4.29 4.62 -3.73
CA PHE A 50 -3.37 4.07 -2.75
C PHE A 50 -2.68 5.18 -1.96
N ARG A 51 -2.09 6.19 -2.62
CA ARG A 51 -1.49 7.37 -1.97
C ARG A 51 -2.49 8.19 -1.16
N ALA A 52 -3.78 8.11 -1.51
CA ALA A 52 -4.83 8.73 -0.72
C ALA A 52 -5.08 7.97 0.61
N ALA A 53 -4.96 6.64 0.59
CA ALA A 53 -5.26 5.78 1.73
C ALA A 53 -4.05 5.46 2.62
N TYR A 54 -2.85 5.38 2.04
CA TYR A 54 -1.62 4.97 2.71
C TYR A 54 -0.59 6.10 2.77
N GLU A 55 0.27 6.02 3.77
CA GLU A 55 1.50 6.80 3.92
C GLU A 55 2.66 5.92 4.38
N HIS A 56 3.86 6.49 4.47
CA HIS A 56 5.01 5.79 5.03
C HIS A 56 4.79 5.54 6.52
N GLY A 57 5.01 4.30 6.94
CA GLY A 57 4.99 3.92 8.35
C GLY A 57 6.15 4.57 9.10
N GLU A 58 5.86 5.10 10.27
CA GLU A 58 6.86 5.72 11.13
C GLU A 58 7.75 4.65 11.81
N GLU A 59 9.01 5.01 12.04
CA GLU A 59 9.95 4.25 12.87
C GLU A 59 9.66 4.47 14.34
N TYR A 60 9.71 3.39 15.13
CA TYR A 60 9.62 3.47 16.58
C TYR A 60 10.72 2.65 17.26
N PRO A 61 11.28 3.15 18.38
CA PRO A 61 12.30 2.44 19.10
C PRO A 61 11.70 1.24 19.84
N ILE A 62 12.37 0.11 19.75
CA ILE A 62 12.13 -1.08 20.58
C ILE A 62 13.35 -1.30 21.48
N MET A 63 13.11 -1.62 22.75
CA MET A 63 14.17 -2.02 23.67
C MET A 63 14.22 -3.55 23.76
N PRO A 64 15.12 -4.21 23.00
CA PRO A 64 15.31 -5.64 23.12
C PRO A 64 15.81 -6.00 24.52
N PHE A 65 15.30 -7.11 25.07
CA PHE A 65 15.52 -7.53 26.47
C PHE A 65 17.01 -7.65 26.86
N ASP A 66 17.88 -7.90 25.87
CA ASP A 66 19.32 -8.18 26.06
C ASP A 66 20.24 -7.18 25.31
N GLY A 67 19.72 -6.05 24.80
CA GLY A 67 20.47 -5.12 23.97
C GLY A 67 20.91 -3.83 24.66
N ASP A 68 22.20 -3.49 24.57
CA ASP A 68 22.75 -2.21 25.03
C ASP A 68 22.40 -1.01 24.13
N ARG A 69 21.61 -1.22 23.07
CA ARG A 69 21.22 -0.19 22.08
C ARG A 69 19.75 -0.33 21.71
N PRO A 70 19.04 0.80 21.48
CA PRO A 70 17.71 0.76 20.90
C PRO A 70 17.78 0.17 19.49
N ASP A 71 16.91 -0.80 19.23
CA ASP A 71 16.61 -1.27 17.88
C ASP A 71 15.37 -0.51 17.38
N PHE A 72 15.09 -0.55 16.08
CA PHE A 72 13.96 0.17 15.49
C PHE A 72 13.09 -0.79 14.72
N ASP A 73 11.78 -0.60 14.87
CA ASP A 73 10.75 -1.29 14.11
C ASP A 73 9.89 -0.24 13.41
N HIS A 74 9.05 -0.68 12.48
CA HIS A 74 8.26 0.20 11.62
C HIS A 74 6.78 -0.14 11.70
N TYR A 75 5.94 0.89 11.75
CA TYR A 75 4.50 0.69 11.61
C TYR A 75 4.13 0.28 10.18
N GLY A 76 2.99 -0.40 10.06
CA GLY A 76 2.41 -0.78 8.77
C GLY A 76 3.01 -2.06 8.19
N GLU A 77 3.02 -2.13 6.87
CA GLU A 77 3.32 -3.34 6.13
C GLU A 77 4.08 -3.09 4.83
N THR A 78 4.77 -4.10 4.31
CA THR A 78 5.47 -4.00 3.01
C THR A 78 4.52 -3.58 1.89
N LEU A 79 5.04 -2.97 0.82
CA LEU A 79 4.23 -2.58 -0.35
C LEU A 79 3.42 -3.75 -0.91
N PHE A 80 4.02 -4.94 -0.97
CA PHE A 80 3.35 -6.17 -1.40
C PHE A 80 2.12 -6.48 -0.53
N ALA A 81 2.26 -6.43 0.79
CA ALA A 81 1.18 -6.72 1.72
C ALA A 81 0.08 -5.65 1.66
N ALA A 82 0.46 -4.37 1.59
CA ALA A 82 -0.49 -3.26 1.43
C ALA A 82 -1.30 -3.39 0.12
N VAL A 83 -0.66 -3.77 -0.99
CA VAL A 83 -1.35 -4.02 -2.27
C VAL A 83 -2.32 -5.20 -2.15
N MET A 84 -1.90 -6.30 -1.52
CA MET A 84 -2.77 -7.46 -1.28
C MET A 84 -4.00 -7.04 -0.47
N ASN A 85 -3.83 -6.31 0.62
CA ASN A 85 -4.94 -5.88 1.48
C ASN A 85 -5.87 -4.90 0.78
N PHE A 86 -5.30 -3.99 0.01
CA PHE A 86 -6.08 -2.94 -0.65
C PHE A 86 -6.93 -3.45 -1.83
N LEU A 87 -6.43 -4.43 -2.57
CA LEU A 87 -7.13 -5.02 -3.72
C LEU A 87 -7.89 -6.30 -3.40
N VAL A 88 -7.46 -7.02 -2.36
CA VAL A 88 -7.79 -8.41 -2.07
C VAL A 88 -7.58 -9.26 -3.32
N CYS A 89 -6.33 -9.67 -3.52
CA CYS A 89 -5.90 -10.34 -4.75
C CYS A 89 -4.88 -11.45 -4.47
N ASN A 90 -4.54 -12.22 -5.50
CA ASN A 90 -3.52 -13.26 -5.37
C ASN A 90 -2.09 -12.69 -5.29
N GLN A 91 -1.16 -13.51 -4.79
CA GLN A 91 0.21 -13.09 -4.53
C GLN A 91 0.96 -12.65 -5.80
N ASP A 92 0.78 -13.35 -6.93
CA ASP A 92 1.49 -13.01 -8.16
C ASP A 92 1.05 -11.65 -8.73
N LEU A 93 -0.24 -11.36 -8.64
CA LEU A 93 -0.80 -10.07 -9.02
C LEU A 93 -0.26 -8.96 -8.11
N ALA A 94 -0.28 -9.16 -6.80
CA ALA A 94 0.23 -8.16 -5.85
C ALA A 94 1.72 -7.87 -6.05
N LYS A 95 2.56 -8.90 -6.27
CA LYS A 95 3.99 -8.72 -6.60
C LYS A 95 4.19 -7.93 -7.88
N THR A 96 3.43 -8.27 -8.93
CA THR A 96 3.54 -7.58 -10.23
C THR A 96 3.11 -6.13 -10.12
N ILE A 97 2.03 -5.86 -9.37
CA ILE A 97 1.54 -4.50 -9.13
C ILE A 97 2.55 -3.70 -8.30
N ALA A 98 3.11 -4.27 -7.23
CA ALA A 98 4.10 -3.60 -6.40
C ALA A 98 5.34 -3.19 -7.20
N ALA A 99 5.90 -4.11 -8.00
CA ALA A 99 7.02 -3.82 -8.88
C ALA A 99 6.68 -2.71 -9.90
N GLU A 100 5.49 -2.79 -10.51
CA GLU A 100 5.04 -1.79 -11.48
C GLU A 100 4.82 -0.41 -10.85
N LEU A 101 4.36 -0.32 -9.59
CA LEU A 101 4.23 0.96 -8.87
C LEU A 101 5.59 1.60 -8.60
N ILE A 102 6.61 0.80 -8.25
CA ILE A 102 7.99 1.26 -8.06
C ILE A 102 8.57 1.73 -9.40
N ASP A 103 8.44 0.94 -10.46
CA ASP A 103 8.99 1.25 -11.79
C ASP A 103 8.37 2.51 -12.42
N GLN A 104 7.08 2.77 -12.16
CA GLN A 104 6.38 3.94 -12.68
C GLN A 104 6.65 5.22 -11.90
N GLU A 105 7.29 5.14 -10.74
CA GLU A 105 7.49 6.33 -9.93
C GLU A 105 8.44 7.33 -10.62
N PRO A 106 7.99 8.57 -10.87
CA PRO A 106 8.89 9.56 -11.43
C PRO A 106 10.01 9.87 -10.43
N SER A 107 11.26 9.80 -10.90
CA SER A 107 12.49 10.20 -10.18
C SER A 107 12.52 11.65 -9.68
N HIS A 108 11.44 12.42 -9.91
CA HIS A 108 11.28 13.83 -9.59
C HIS A 108 10.00 14.09 -8.78
N SER A 109 9.73 13.28 -7.75
CA SER A 109 8.73 13.66 -6.75
C SER A 109 9.14 15.01 -6.13
N LYS A 110 8.18 15.90 -5.87
CA LYS A 110 8.44 17.26 -5.36
C LYS A 110 9.14 17.28 -3.98
N SER A 111 9.14 16.16 -3.27
CA SER A 111 9.82 15.96 -1.98
C SER A 111 11.23 15.35 -2.13
N GLY A 112 11.65 14.94 -3.33
CA GLY A 112 12.94 14.28 -3.57
C GLY A 112 12.99 12.81 -3.14
N SER A 113 11.95 12.29 -2.48
CA SER A 113 11.84 10.89 -2.06
C SER A 113 10.79 10.13 -2.89
N CYS A 114 11.16 8.94 -3.37
CA CYS A 114 10.21 7.98 -3.92
C CYS A 114 9.23 7.57 -2.82
N PHE A 115 7.94 7.56 -3.14
CA PHE A 115 6.90 7.06 -2.25
C PHE A 115 6.86 5.54 -2.26
N TYR A 116 7.09 4.90 -3.40
CA TYR A 116 7.17 3.45 -3.55
C TYR A 116 8.62 2.97 -3.52
N ALA A 117 8.92 2.12 -2.57
CA ALA A 117 10.19 1.41 -2.43
C ALA A 117 9.99 0.09 -1.69
N ASP A 118 10.92 -0.84 -1.90
CA ASP A 118 10.91 -2.19 -1.29
C ASP A 118 11.30 -2.17 0.20
N ASP A 119 12.08 -1.19 0.63
CA ASP A 119 12.58 -1.01 2.00
C ASP A 119 11.72 -0.06 2.84
N VAL A 120 10.57 0.35 2.31
CA VAL A 120 9.62 1.23 2.99
C VAL A 120 8.41 0.43 3.44
N MET A 121 7.95 0.72 4.66
CA MET A 121 6.70 0.21 5.21
C MET A 121 5.57 1.21 4.99
N TYR A 122 4.35 0.72 4.78
CA TYR A 122 3.18 1.53 4.47
C TYR A 122 2.10 1.27 5.51
N GLU A 123 1.58 2.34 6.07
CA GLU A 123 0.49 2.30 7.04
C GLU A 123 -0.75 3.00 6.44
N LEU A 124 -1.94 2.52 6.81
CA LEU A 124 -3.17 3.24 6.49
C LEU A 124 -3.17 4.56 7.25
N LYS A 125 -3.42 5.68 6.56
CA LYS A 125 -3.44 7.01 7.19
C LYS A 125 -4.39 7.12 8.37
N ARG A 126 -5.54 6.45 8.28
CA ARG A 126 -6.52 6.44 9.37
C ARG A 126 -5.97 5.77 10.65
N ASP A 127 -5.11 4.78 10.50
CA ASP A 127 -4.53 4.02 11.61
C ASP A 127 -3.39 4.86 12.22
N ALA A 128 -2.56 5.48 11.37
CA ALA A 128 -1.56 6.46 11.79
C ALA A 128 -2.18 7.68 12.50
N ASP A 129 -3.29 8.22 11.98
CA ASP A 129 -4.02 9.34 12.59
C ASP A 129 -4.60 8.96 13.96
N ALA A 130 -5.15 7.75 14.09
CA ALA A 130 -5.67 7.25 15.36
C ALA A 130 -4.55 7.10 16.40
N ARG A 131 -3.40 6.54 16.00
CA ARG A 131 -2.22 6.41 16.84
C ARG A 131 -1.67 7.76 17.29
N ARG A 132 -1.44 8.69 16.36
CA ARG A 132 -0.96 10.05 16.69
C ARG A 132 -1.92 10.78 17.63
N ALA A 133 -3.22 10.57 17.49
CA ALA A 133 -4.21 11.13 18.40
C ALA A 133 -4.13 10.51 19.81
N GLU A 134 -3.85 9.21 19.92
CA GLU A 134 -3.62 8.52 21.20
C GLU A 134 -2.33 9.00 21.88
N GLU A 135 -1.21 9.02 21.15
CA GLU A 135 0.09 9.54 21.63
C GLU A 135 -0.02 10.99 22.11
N SER A 136 -0.76 11.85 21.39
CA SER A 136 -0.98 13.24 21.79
C SER A 136 -1.81 13.36 23.07
N ARG A 137 -2.71 12.42 23.34
CA ARG A 137 -3.53 12.42 24.58
C ARG A 137 -2.70 11.98 25.77
N ASP A 138 -1.92 10.91 25.62
CA ASP A 138 -1.03 10.41 26.67
C ASP A 138 0.01 11.47 27.08
N TYR A 139 0.53 12.23 26.13
CA TYR A 139 1.42 13.36 26.41
C TYR A 139 0.72 14.47 27.23
N HIS A 140 -0.55 14.77 26.93
CA HIS A 140 -1.31 15.80 27.65
C HIS A 140 -1.72 15.33 29.06
N GLU A 141 -1.98 14.04 29.27
CA GLU A 141 -2.34 13.50 30.59
C GLU A 141 -1.12 13.38 31.52
N SER A 142 0.04 12.97 30.97
CA SER A 142 1.29 12.81 31.72
C SER A 142 1.95 14.12 32.16
N TYR A 143 1.79 15.21 31.40
CA TYR A 143 2.42 16.51 31.70
C TYR A 143 1.43 17.66 31.97
N GLY A 144 0.13 17.46 31.76
CA GLY A 144 -0.90 18.49 31.93
C GLY A 144 -1.59 18.53 33.30
N SER A 145 -1.30 17.58 34.20
CA SER A 145 -1.92 17.49 35.54
C SER A 145 -1.15 18.26 36.64
N GLY A 146 -0.38 19.28 36.25
CA GLY A 146 0.36 20.16 37.14
C GLY A 146 -0.24 21.56 37.22
N THR A 147 -1.47 21.70 37.73
CA THR A 147 -2.03 23.00 38.18
C THR A 147 -2.77 22.82 39.49
#